data_AF-A0A260ZCN0-F1
#
_entry.id   AF-A0A260ZCN0-F1
#
_cell.length_a   1.000
_cell.length_b   1.000
_cell.length_c   1.000
_cell.angle_alpha   90.00
_cell.angle_beta   90.00
_cell.angle_gamma   90.00
#
_symmetry.space_group_name_H-M   'P 1'
#
loop_
_entity.id
_entity.type
_entity.pdbx_description
1 polymer ?
#
loop_
_entity_poly.entity_id
_entity_poly.type
_entity_poly.pdbx_seq_one_letter_code
_entity_poly.pdbx_strand_id
1 'polypeptide(L)'
;MSRKSAQKAKTESAELRALKKELEFVKFQLKKEKLTNKLKAQRNEKEIQELIAEGESVLSQQHQEQEREMNQMKQKVRETRQLLEHEEFIHNRNIVVQMECDEEMLKKEQAITRQLEQRNKELKDALDKGIKCGHTLCVRCLKQIARPDSIECPFDDHVTELDEKEKIDGLPKNYIVFNM
;
A
#
# COMPACT_ATOMS: atom_id res chain seq x y z
N MET A 1 -75.74 -54.65 -81.98
CA MET A 1 -75.09 -54.22 -80.72
C MET A 1 -73.66 -53.67 -80.87
N SER A 2 -73.19 -53.27 -82.06
CA SER A 2 -71.74 -53.01 -82.30
C SER A 2 -71.30 -51.52 -82.24
N ARG A 3 -72.20 -50.55 -82.45
CA ARG A 3 -71.82 -49.11 -82.51
C ARG A 3 -71.52 -48.47 -81.15
N LYS A 4 -72.20 -48.85 -80.06
CA LYS A 4 -71.99 -48.28 -78.71
C LYS A 4 -70.62 -48.65 -78.13
N SER A 5 -70.12 -49.87 -78.37
CA SER A 5 -68.79 -50.30 -77.90
C SER A 5 -67.63 -49.61 -78.64
N ALA A 6 -67.78 -49.34 -79.94
CA ALA A 6 -66.74 -48.66 -80.73
C ALA A 6 -66.60 -47.16 -80.36
N GLN A 7 -67.68 -46.52 -79.92
CA GLN A 7 -67.68 -45.11 -79.52
C GLN A 7 -67.11 -44.92 -78.11
N LYS A 8 -67.41 -45.85 -77.19
CA LYS A 8 -66.81 -45.93 -75.85
C LYS A 8 -65.30 -46.19 -75.90
N ALA A 9 -64.84 -47.09 -76.76
CA ALA A 9 -63.41 -47.35 -76.95
C ALA A 9 -62.65 -46.12 -77.53
N LYS A 10 -63.31 -45.28 -78.34
CA LYS A 10 -62.72 -44.04 -78.87
C LYS A 10 -62.61 -42.94 -77.81
N THR A 11 -63.62 -42.79 -76.94
CA THR A 11 -63.56 -41.83 -75.82
C THR A 11 -62.53 -42.26 -74.79
N GLU A 12 -62.48 -43.55 -74.42
CA GLU A 12 -61.46 -44.11 -73.53
C GLU A 12 -60.04 -43.93 -74.12
N SER A 13 -59.87 -44.08 -75.44
CA SER A 13 -58.60 -43.81 -76.14
C SER A 13 -58.18 -42.33 -76.15
N ALA A 14 -59.16 -41.41 -76.14
CA ALA A 14 -58.90 -39.97 -76.09
C ALA A 14 -58.55 -39.54 -74.65
N GLU A 15 -59.28 -40.03 -73.65
CA GLU A 15 -59.02 -39.82 -72.22
C GLU A 15 -57.63 -40.36 -71.83
N LEU A 16 -57.28 -41.56 -72.28
CA LEU A 16 -55.95 -42.14 -72.06
C LEU A 16 -54.83 -41.28 -72.67
N ARG A 17 -55.09 -40.63 -73.82
CA ARG A 17 -54.14 -39.70 -74.45
C ARG A 17 -54.03 -38.38 -73.68
N ALA A 18 -55.13 -37.86 -73.13
CA ALA A 18 -55.12 -36.66 -72.30
C ALA A 18 -54.34 -36.89 -70.99
N LEU A 19 -54.64 -37.99 -70.29
CA LEU A 19 -53.94 -38.38 -69.06
C LEU A 19 -52.44 -38.61 -69.28
N LYS A 20 -52.04 -39.18 -70.43
CA LYS A 20 -50.61 -39.31 -70.78
C LYS A 20 -49.92 -37.96 -70.93
N LYS A 21 -50.59 -36.97 -71.55
CA LYS A 21 -50.02 -35.61 -71.68
C LYS A 21 -49.91 -34.90 -70.34
N GLU A 22 -50.92 -35.03 -69.48
CA GLU A 22 -50.88 -34.49 -68.12
C GLU A 22 -49.78 -35.15 -67.28
N LEU A 23 -49.63 -36.47 -67.38
CA LEU A 23 -48.56 -37.19 -66.69
C LEU A 23 -47.17 -36.71 -67.14
N GLU A 24 -46.95 -36.49 -68.43
CA GLU A 24 -45.70 -35.95 -68.94
C GLU A 24 -45.46 -34.51 -68.47
N PHE A 25 -46.50 -33.68 -68.40
CA PHE A 25 -46.41 -32.32 -67.86
C PHE A 25 -46.05 -32.33 -66.36
N VAL A 26 -46.69 -33.18 -65.56
CA VAL A 26 -46.40 -33.31 -64.13
C VAL A 26 -44.97 -33.83 -63.91
N LYS A 27 -44.52 -34.82 -64.69
CA LYS A 27 -43.12 -35.29 -64.66
C LYS A 27 -42.13 -34.16 -64.97
N PHE A 28 -42.44 -33.32 -65.95
CA PHE A 28 -41.62 -32.16 -66.28
C PHE A 28 -41.54 -31.16 -65.12
N GLN A 29 -42.69 -30.82 -64.50
CA GLN A 29 -42.72 -29.93 -63.34
C GLN A 29 -41.94 -30.50 -62.16
N LEU A 30 -42.13 -31.79 -61.85
CA LEU A 30 -41.41 -32.48 -60.78
C LEU A 30 -39.89 -32.44 -61.03
N LYS A 31 -39.45 -32.62 -62.29
CA LYS A 31 -38.02 -32.56 -62.64
C LYS A 31 -37.45 -31.16 -62.46
N LYS A 32 -38.20 -30.13 -62.86
CA LYS A 32 -37.83 -28.71 -62.67
C LYS A 32 -37.73 -28.36 -61.17
N GLU A 33 -38.70 -28.78 -60.39
CA GLU A 33 -38.73 -28.54 -58.94
C GLU A 33 -37.56 -29.25 -58.23
N LYS A 34 -37.30 -30.52 -58.56
CA LYS A 34 -36.14 -31.26 -58.06
C LYS A 34 -34.81 -30.56 -58.36
N LEU A 35 -34.64 -30.05 -59.59
CA LEU A 35 -33.44 -29.31 -59.97
C LEU A 35 -33.31 -28.01 -59.15
N THR A 36 -34.42 -27.28 -58.98
CA THR A 36 -34.47 -26.03 -58.22
C THR A 36 -34.12 -26.27 -56.75
N ASN A 37 -34.68 -27.32 -56.14
CA ASN A 37 -34.41 -27.68 -54.74
C ASN A 37 -32.96 -28.12 -54.56
N LYS A 38 -32.39 -28.86 -55.52
CA LYS A 38 -30.98 -29.24 -55.48
C LYS A 38 -30.05 -28.02 -55.50
N LEU A 39 -30.34 -27.05 -56.38
CA LEU A 39 -29.56 -25.80 -56.45
C LEU A 39 -29.68 -24.97 -55.17
N LYS A 40 -30.88 -24.87 -54.59
CA LYS A 40 -31.09 -24.20 -53.30
C LYS A 40 -30.32 -24.87 -52.18
N ALA A 41 -30.38 -26.20 -52.09
CA ALA A 41 -29.64 -26.95 -51.07
C ALA A 41 -28.13 -26.71 -51.18
N GLN A 42 -27.57 -26.74 -52.38
CA GLN A 42 -26.15 -26.44 -52.61
C GLN A 42 -25.77 -25.01 -52.24
N ARG A 43 -26.65 -24.04 -52.51
CA ARG A 43 -26.43 -22.64 -52.12
C ARG A 43 -26.40 -22.50 -50.60
N ASN A 44 -27.40 -23.05 -49.92
CA ASN A 44 -27.50 -23.00 -48.47
C ASN A 44 -26.31 -23.71 -47.80
N GLU A 45 -25.85 -24.84 -48.36
CA GLU A 45 -24.68 -25.57 -47.84
C GLU A 45 -23.40 -24.72 -47.92
N LYS A 46 -23.20 -23.99 -49.02
CA LYS A 46 -22.08 -23.04 -49.14
C LYS A 46 -22.17 -21.91 -48.13
N GLU A 47 -23.36 -21.32 -47.98
CA GLU A 47 -23.58 -20.22 -47.03
C GLU A 47 -23.33 -20.67 -45.58
N ILE A 48 -23.74 -21.90 -45.22
CA ILE A 48 -23.43 -22.48 -43.91
C ILE A 48 -21.91 -22.65 -43.73
N GLN A 49 -21.20 -23.14 -44.75
CA GLN A 49 -19.74 -23.31 -44.67
C GLN A 49 -19.01 -21.97 -44.50
N GLU A 50 -19.45 -20.93 -45.21
CA GLU A 50 -18.90 -19.57 -45.07
C GLU A 50 -19.12 -19.02 -43.66
N LEU A 51 -20.33 -19.15 -43.10
CA LEU A 51 -20.64 -18.72 -41.74
C LEU A 51 -19.82 -19.47 -40.68
N ILE A 52 -19.57 -20.77 -40.87
CA ILE A 52 -18.72 -21.55 -39.96
C ILE A 52 -17.28 -21.03 -40.02
N ALA A 53 -16.73 -20.83 -41.22
CA ALA A 53 -15.37 -20.34 -41.39
C ALA A 53 -15.19 -18.93 -40.80
N GLU A 54 -16.16 -18.04 -40.97
CA GLU A 54 -16.18 -16.73 -40.33
C GLU A 54 -16.23 -16.85 -38.80
N GLY A 55 -17.10 -17.70 -38.27
CA GLY A 55 -17.20 -17.97 -36.84
C GLY A 55 -15.89 -18.47 -36.23
N GLU A 56 -15.24 -19.44 -36.88
CA GLU A 56 -13.94 -19.98 -36.46
C GLU A 56 -12.84 -18.91 -36.50
N SER A 57 -12.82 -18.07 -37.53
CA SER A 57 -11.87 -16.95 -37.64
C SER A 57 -12.06 -15.94 -36.51
N VAL A 58 -13.29 -15.55 -36.21
CA VAL A 58 -13.60 -14.60 -35.12
C VAL A 58 -13.19 -15.19 -33.77
N LEU A 59 -13.53 -16.46 -33.51
CA LEU A 59 -13.14 -17.14 -32.27
C LEU A 59 -11.61 -17.21 -32.12
N SER A 60 -10.89 -17.51 -33.20
CA SER A 60 -9.43 -17.55 -33.19
C SER A 60 -8.83 -16.18 -32.86
N GLN A 61 -9.35 -15.10 -33.45
CA GLN A 61 -8.92 -13.73 -33.17
C GLN A 61 -9.18 -13.34 -31.71
N GLN A 62 -10.36 -13.66 -31.17
CA GLN A 62 -10.69 -13.40 -29.78
C GLN A 62 -9.74 -14.13 -28.81
N HIS A 63 -9.44 -15.41 -29.08
CA HIS A 63 -8.51 -16.16 -28.25
C HIS A 63 -7.10 -15.54 -28.27
N GLN A 64 -6.61 -15.14 -29.45
CA GLN A 64 -5.31 -14.47 -29.57
C GLN A 64 -5.28 -13.12 -28.86
N GLU A 65 -6.38 -12.36 -28.87
CA GLU A 65 -6.48 -11.10 -28.13
C GLU A 65 -6.47 -11.32 -26.62
N GLN A 66 -7.28 -12.26 -26.12
CA GLN A 66 -7.29 -12.63 -24.71
C GLN A 66 -5.92 -13.11 -24.22
N GLU A 67 -5.22 -13.91 -25.02
CA GLU A 67 -3.88 -14.37 -24.69
C GLU A 67 -2.87 -13.21 -24.65
N ARG A 68 -2.97 -12.26 -25.59
CA ARG A 68 -2.14 -11.04 -25.57
C ARG A 68 -2.40 -10.21 -24.32
N GLU A 69 -3.66 -9.96 -23.97
CA GLU A 69 -4.03 -9.21 -22.76
C GLU A 69 -3.55 -9.91 -21.49
N MET A 70 -3.73 -11.22 -21.40
CA MET A 70 -3.26 -12.02 -20.27
C MET A 70 -1.74 -11.93 -20.12
N ASN A 71 -1.00 -12.00 -21.22
CA ASN A 71 0.46 -11.90 -21.20
C ASN A 71 0.93 -10.49 -20.80
N GLN A 72 0.27 -9.44 -21.28
CA GLN A 72 0.53 -8.07 -20.82
C GLN A 72 0.24 -7.91 -19.32
N MET A 73 -0.86 -8.49 -18.82
CA MET A 73 -1.21 -8.43 -17.41
C MET A 73 -0.20 -9.19 -16.55
N LYS A 74 0.24 -10.38 -16.97
CA LYS A 74 1.30 -11.13 -16.29
C LYS A 74 2.59 -10.32 -16.20
N GLN A 75 2.95 -9.59 -17.26
CA GLN A 75 4.13 -8.75 -17.27
C GLN A 75 4.01 -7.58 -16.28
N LYS A 76 2.88 -6.86 -16.30
CA LYS A 76 2.61 -5.78 -15.35
C LYS A 76 2.68 -6.26 -13.90
N VAL A 77 2.09 -7.42 -13.59
CA VAL A 77 2.15 -8.00 -12.24
C VAL A 77 3.58 -8.30 -11.82
N ARG A 78 4.42 -8.82 -12.72
CA ARG A 78 5.85 -9.06 -12.42
C ARG A 78 6.59 -7.76 -12.12
N GLU A 79 6.40 -6.74 -12.93
CA GLU A 79 7.04 -5.43 -12.76
C GLU A 79 6.59 -4.75 -11.47
N THR A 80 5.28 -4.70 -11.20
CA THR A 80 4.75 -4.15 -9.96
C THR A 80 5.28 -4.89 -8.74
N ARG A 81 5.36 -6.22 -8.79
CA ARG A 81 5.91 -7.01 -7.69
C ARG A 81 7.37 -6.65 -7.41
N GLN A 82 8.21 -6.53 -8.44
CA GLN A 82 9.61 -6.15 -8.27
C GLN A 82 9.77 -4.76 -7.66
N LEU A 83 8.92 -3.80 -8.06
CA LEU A 83 8.91 -2.46 -7.49
C LEU A 83 8.53 -2.48 -6.00
N LEU A 84 7.46 -3.21 -5.64
CA LEU A 84 7.03 -3.34 -4.25
C LEU A 84 8.08 -4.02 -3.37
N GLU A 85 8.71 -5.10 -3.85
CA GLU A 85 9.79 -5.78 -3.14
C GLU A 85 10.98 -4.83 -2.91
N HIS A 86 11.29 -3.97 -3.88
CA HIS A 86 12.34 -2.95 -3.74
C HIS A 86 11.96 -1.85 -2.75
N GLU A 87 10.73 -1.33 -2.82
CA GLU A 87 10.22 -0.30 -1.91
C GLU A 87 10.18 -0.82 -0.46
N GLU A 88 9.72 -2.05 -0.26
CA GLU A 88 9.71 -2.71 1.06
C GLU A 88 11.14 -2.87 1.59
N PHE A 89 12.09 -3.28 0.75
CA PHE A 89 13.50 -3.38 1.14
C PHE A 89 14.05 -2.03 1.61
N ILE A 90 13.81 -0.96 0.86
CA ILE A 90 14.28 0.39 1.22
C ILE A 90 13.60 0.87 2.51
N HIS A 91 12.29 0.65 2.65
CA HIS A 91 11.54 1.02 3.84
C HIS A 91 12.07 0.31 5.09
N ASN A 92 12.26 -1.01 5.02
CA ASN A 92 12.79 -1.81 6.12
C ASN A 92 14.21 -1.38 6.50
N ARG A 93 15.06 -1.08 5.51
CA ARG A 93 16.40 -0.55 5.75
C ARG A 93 16.34 0.80 6.48
N ASN A 94 15.44 1.70 6.07
CA ASN A 94 15.28 3.00 6.72
C ASN A 94 14.81 2.87 8.17
N ILE A 95 13.89 1.93 8.46
CA ILE A 95 13.46 1.64 9.83
C ILE A 95 14.66 1.23 10.69
N VAL A 96 15.49 0.29 10.22
CA VAL A 96 16.66 -0.18 10.98
C VAL A 96 17.62 0.97 11.26
N VAL A 97 17.95 1.78 10.25
CA VAL A 97 18.84 2.95 10.43
C VAL A 97 18.25 3.94 11.43
N GLN A 98 16.94 4.20 11.36
CA GLN A 98 16.28 5.10 12.30
C GLN A 98 16.34 4.57 13.74
N MET A 99 16.10 3.26 13.93
CA MET A 99 16.19 2.62 15.25
C MET A 99 17.60 2.73 15.84
N GLU A 100 18.64 2.56 15.03
CA GLU A 100 20.04 2.72 15.48
C GLU A 100 20.32 4.16 15.91
N CYS A 101 19.85 5.15 15.13
CA CYS A 101 19.97 6.56 15.49
C CYS A 101 19.22 6.89 16.79
N ASP A 102 17.99 6.40 16.95
CA ASP A 102 17.17 6.63 18.14
C ASP A 102 17.80 5.99 19.38
N GLU A 103 18.38 4.79 19.25
CA GLU A 103 19.11 4.13 20.34
C GLU A 103 20.34 4.93 20.77
N GLU A 104 21.12 5.45 19.82
CA GLU A 104 22.28 6.28 20.12
C GLU A 104 21.88 7.61 20.79
N MET A 105 20.81 8.25 20.31
CA MET A 105 20.25 9.45 20.91
C MET A 105 19.79 9.19 22.35
N LEU A 106 19.07 8.09 22.59
CA LEU A 106 18.61 7.70 23.91
C LEU A 106 19.78 7.46 24.88
N LYS A 107 20.85 6.81 24.41
CA LYS A 107 22.09 6.63 25.20
C LYS A 107 22.73 7.96 25.59
N LYS A 108 22.79 8.92 24.66
CA LYS A 108 23.33 10.27 24.93
C LYS A 108 22.45 11.03 25.92
N GLU A 109 21.13 10.99 25.75
CA GLU A 109 20.17 11.63 26.65
C GLU A 109 20.30 11.07 28.07
N GLN A 110 20.32 9.74 28.21
CA GLN A 110 20.53 9.08 29.51
C GLN A 110 21.87 9.47 30.17
N ALA A 111 22.95 9.60 29.39
CA ALA A 111 24.24 10.04 29.91
C ALA A 111 24.20 11.48 30.42
N ILE A 112 23.54 12.39 29.68
CA ILE A 112 23.35 13.78 30.10
C ILE A 112 22.52 13.84 31.38
N THR A 113 21.42 13.10 31.47
CA THR A 113 20.58 13.06 32.67
C THR A 113 21.38 12.63 33.90
N ARG A 114 22.18 11.56 33.78
CA ARG A 114 23.05 11.11 34.88
C ARG A 114 24.07 12.17 35.30
N GLN A 115 24.69 12.86 34.34
CA GLN A 115 25.63 13.95 34.63
C GLN A 115 24.95 15.10 35.38
N LEU A 116 23.74 15.49 34.96
CA LEU A 116 22.98 16.55 35.62
C LEU A 116 22.54 16.15 37.03
N GLU A 117 22.08 14.91 37.24
CA GLU A 117 21.74 14.38 38.55
C GLU A 117 22.95 14.40 39.50
N GLN A 118 24.11 13.94 39.01
CA GLN A 118 25.35 13.98 39.78
C GLN A 118 25.72 15.42 40.16
N ARG A 119 25.67 16.34 39.20
CA ARG A 119 26.05 17.74 39.44
C ARG A 119 25.08 18.45 40.38
N ASN A 120 23.78 18.15 40.28
CA ASN A 120 22.78 18.65 41.23
C ASN A 120 23.02 18.13 42.64
N LYS A 121 23.43 16.85 42.78
CA LYS A 121 23.81 16.29 44.07
C LYS A 121 25.04 16.99 44.65
N GLU A 122 26.08 17.18 43.84
CA GLU A 122 27.30 17.91 44.26
C GLU A 122 26.99 19.35 44.68
N LEU A 123 26.13 20.06 43.93
CA LEU A 123 25.69 21.41 44.28
C LEU A 123 24.88 21.43 45.59
N LYS A 124 24.01 20.45 45.81
CA LYS A 124 23.25 20.31 47.05
C LYS A 124 24.17 20.04 48.24
N ASP A 125 25.10 19.10 48.11
CA ASP A 125 26.08 18.77 49.14
C ASP A 125 27.01 19.97 49.46
N ALA A 126 27.32 20.80 48.45
CA ALA A 126 28.09 22.03 48.63
C ALA A 126 27.26 23.13 49.33
N LEU A 127 25.98 23.25 49.00
CA LEU A 127 25.06 24.18 49.67
C LEU A 127 24.90 23.82 51.14
N ASP A 128 24.75 22.54 51.47
CA ASP A 128 24.62 22.04 52.85
C ASP A 128 25.90 22.25 53.69
N LYS A 129 27.06 22.51 53.06
CA LYS A 129 28.37 22.76 53.71
C LYS A 129 28.81 24.23 53.71
N GLY A 130 28.09 25.10 53.00
CA GLY A 130 28.30 26.54 53.09
C GLY A 130 27.77 27.09 54.42
N ILE A 131 28.15 28.33 54.80
CA ILE A 131 27.38 29.10 55.79
C ILE A 131 25.91 28.94 55.41
N LYS A 132 25.00 28.64 56.35
CA LYS A 132 23.64 28.14 56.07
C LYS A 132 22.81 28.99 55.07
N CYS A 133 23.25 30.22 54.77
CA CYS A 133 22.70 31.13 53.77
C CYS A 133 23.42 31.21 52.40
N GLY A 134 24.59 30.59 52.22
CA GLY A 134 25.37 30.59 50.97
C GLY A 134 26.12 31.88 50.63
N HIS A 135 25.90 32.96 51.38
CA HIS A 135 26.55 34.25 51.15
C HIS A 135 28.00 34.25 51.67
N THR A 136 28.94 34.72 50.84
CA THR A 136 30.35 34.87 51.22
C THR A 136 30.64 36.32 51.60
N LEU A 137 31.17 36.54 52.80
CA LEU A 137 31.64 37.83 53.27
C LEU A 137 33.14 37.78 53.54
N CYS A 138 33.85 38.88 53.30
CA CYS A 138 35.25 38.95 53.72
C CYS A 138 35.34 39.02 55.25
N VAL A 139 36.46 38.54 55.82
CA VAL A 139 36.68 38.52 57.28
C VAL A 139 36.51 39.90 57.91
N ARG A 140 36.88 40.97 57.19
CA ARG A 140 36.71 42.35 57.66
C ARG A 140 35.25 42.74 57.80
N CYS A 141 34.41 42.39 56.82
CA CYS A 141 32.97 42.65 56.88
C CYS A 141 32.29 41.80 57.96
N LEU A 142 32.68 40.52 58.10
CA LEU A 142 32.17 39.65 59.17
C LEU A 142 32.43 40.22 60.56
N LYS A 143 33.65 40.74 60.81
CA LYS A 143 34.00 41.35 62.10
C LYS A 143 33.20 42.61 62.42
N GLN A 144 32.64 43.29 61.42
CA GLN A 144 31.82 44.50 61.63
C GLN A 144 30.37 44.17 62.00
N ILE A 145 29.85 43.05 61.54
CA ILE A 145 28.44 42.65 61.74
C ILE A 145 28.28 41.56 62.82
N ALA A 146 29.37 40.92 63.24
CA ALA A 146 29.33 39.87 64.24
C ALA A 146 28.92 40.41 65.62
N ARG A 147 27.99 39.69 66.25
CA ARG A 147 27.61 39.82 67.65
C ARG A 147 28.36 38.78 68.47
N PRO A 148 28.38 38.89 69.82
CA PRO A 148 29.20 38.02 70.68
C PRO A 148 28.96 36.51 70.50
N ASP A 149 27.75 36.13 70.13
CA ASP A 149 27.21 34.76 70.09
C ASP A 149 26.56 34.42 68.73
N SER A 150 26.55 35.35 67.77
CA SER A 150 25.84 35.18 66.51
C SER A 150 26.32 36.11 65.41
N ILE A 151 26.08 35.72 64.16
CA ILE A 151 26.28 36.55 62.97
C ILE A 151 24.99 36.54 62.16
N GLU A 152 24.43 37.71 61.92
CA GLU A 152 23.28 37.91 61.05
C GLU A 152 23.77 38.26 59.65
N CYS A 153 23.37 37.48 58.65
CA CYS A 153 23.74 37.73 57.26
C CYS A 153 23.05 39.01 56.74
N PRO A 154 23.78 39.97 56.17
CA PRO A 154 23.21 41.24 55.74
C PRO A 154 22.41 41.15 54.43
N PHE A 155 22.37 39.98 53.79
CA PHE A 155 21.68 39.77 52.51
C PHE A 155 20.33 39.06 52.65
N ASP A 156 20.16 38.24 53.69
CA ASP A 156 18.96 37.43 53.89
C ASP A 156 18.60 37.21 55.37
N ASP A 157 19.18 38.01 56.28
CA ASP A 157 18.95 38.03 57.72
C ASP A 157 19.13 36.66 58.40
N HIS A 158 19.82 35.72 57.75
CA HIS A 158 20.05 34.40 58.31
C HIS A 158 21.03 34.47 59.48
N VAL A 159 20.61 33.98 60.64
CA VAL A 159 21.40 33.99 61.87
C VAL A 159 22.23 32.71 61.99
N THR A 160 23.55 32.87 62.04
CA THR A 160 24.51 31.81 62.33
C THR A 160 24.97 31.97 63.78
N GLU A 161 24.59 31.04 64.66
CA GLU A 161 25.05 31.01 66.05
C GLU A 161 26.53 30.62 66.11
N LEU A 162 27.30 31.29 66.98
CA LEU A 162 28.72 31.05 67.21
C LEU A 162 28.90 30.35 68.56
N ASP A 163 29.30 29.09 68.57
CA ASP A 163 29.63 28.37 69.79
C ASP A 163 31.02 28.79 70.33
N GLU A 164 31.29 28.54 71.63
CA GLU A 164 32.58 28.88 72.27
C GLU A 164 33.82 28.32 71.54
N LYS A 165 33.63 27.29 70.71
CA LYS A 165 34.66 26.65 69.88
C LYS A 165 34.78 27.26 68.47
N GLU A 166 33.75 27.91 67.95
CA GLU A 166 33.68 28.46 66.58
C GLU A 166 33.70 29.99 66.61
N LYS A 167 34.90 30.56 66.78
CA LYS A 167 35.11 32.00 66.62
C LYS A 167 35.03 32.39 65.14
N ILE A 168 34.81 33.69 64.85
CA ILE A 168 34.78 34.25 63.49
C ILE A 168 35.96 33.77 62.61
N ASP A 169 37.16 33.66 63.20
CA ASP A 169 38.37 33.21 62.48
C ASP A 169 38.38 31.71 62.14
N GLY A 170 37.50 30.91 62.75
CA GLY A 170 37.28 29.48 62.51
C GLY A 170 36.16 29.16 61.52
N LEU A 171 35.43 30.17 61.03
CA LEU A 171 34.39 29.96 60.02
C LEU A 171 34.98 29.40 58.71
N PRO A 172 34.24 28.55 57.98
CA PRO A 172 34.68 28.01 56.70
C PRO A 172 35.08 29.12 55.72
N LYS A 173 36.33 29.06 55.24
CA LYS A 173 36.83 30.02 54.25
C LYS A 173 36.45 29.56 52.85
N ASN A 174 35.88 30.47 52.06
CA ASN A 174 35.60 30.21 50.65
C ASN A 174 36.89 30.40 49.83
N TYR A 175 37.46 29.29 49.34
CA TYR A 175 38.67 29.30 48.50
C TYR A 175 38.37 29.32 46.99
N ILE A 176 37.10 29.36 46.58
CA ILE A 176 36.71 29.36 45.16
C ILE A 176 37.22 30.62 44.43
N VAL A 177 37.43 31.71 45.17
CA VAL A 177 37.92 32.99 44.63
C VAL A 177 39.44 33.00 44.35
N PHE A 178 40.18 31.97 44.78
CA PHE A 178 41.64 31.91 44.59
C PHE A 178 42.11 31.16 43.32
N ASN A 179 41.21 30.54 42.55
CA ASN A 179 41.53 29.90 41.27
C ASN A 179 40.98 30.70 40.07
N MET A 180 41.42 31.96 39.94
CA MET A 180 41.42 32.67 38.64
C MET A 180 42.81 32.60 38.01
#